data_AF-X1AFZ7-F1
#
_entry.id   AF-X1AFZ7-F1
#
_cell.length_a   1.000
_cell.length_b   1.000
_cell.length_c   1.000
_cell.angle_alpha   90.00
_cell.angle_beta   90.00
_cell.angle_gamma   90.00
#
_symmetry.space_group_name_H-M   'P 1'
#
loop_
_entity.id
_entity.type
_entity.pdbx_description
1 polymer ?
#
loop_
_entity_poly.entity_id
_entity_poly.type
_entity_poly.pdbx_seq_one_letter_code
_entity_poly.pdbx_strand_id
1 'polypeptide(L)'
;LISLVYYEEPYRERATIVLDNHDRALDPGTLDLRGQYFEIGYGYNTTSGDKYSLTPGLWVKSQHAYSSEGVTICVLECEGIWMLMRELRFLVMAANVVTLILAAAGYTNCAATDVGKQVKDDNVEVGRLLSYDNTTRVWVFESASTVASGSAMTITSGTGVGDADADSTLERGSLPNYDIEFGGTQTIYTLIRLLLEEAGATLDALGDQDDSIIDTYMPFFTVNLPPLENITALIGDRLIWMTKCYLRAEASKQFKVIYPQISDAVKETYYSDQVPYFKEYVEKRNLLIPNDIKVYYKQDSATGVWDATALANPGSATDTDEITLYTTVRQIFLVPNITTQDDANLRAAAILQRYKAETLAGRLVLPYHDCSVELYDKVEVRDRRGV
;
A
#
# COMPACT_ATOMS: atom_id res chain seq x y z
N LEU A 1 -13.64 -26.18 13.24
CA LEU A 1 -12.79 -25.95 12.06
C LEU A 1 -12.48 -27.31 11.44
N ILE A 2 -12.79 -27.51 10.15
CA ILE A 2 -12.52 -28.75 9.42
C ILE A 2 -11.17 -28.65 8.69
N SER A 3 -10.95 -27.55 7.98
CA SER A 3 -9.71 -27.32 7.23
C SER A 3 -9.41 -25.83 7.15
N LEU A 4 -8.13 -25.50 7.13
CA LEU A 4 -7.61 -24.15 6.90
C LEU A 4 -6.45 -24.28 5.93
N VAL A 5 -6.53 -23.52 4.84
CA VAL A 5 -5.41 -23.32 3.91
C VAL A 5 -5.13 -21.83 3.85
N TYR A 6 -3.93 -21.43 4.21
CA TYR A 6 -3.50 -20.03 4.24
C TYR A 6 -2.25 -19.86 3.39
N TYR A 7 -2.24 -18.80 2.59
CA TYR A 7 -1.11 -18.39 1.78
C TYR A 7 -0.70 -16.98 2.19
N GLU A 8 0.55 -16.84 2.61
CA GLU A 8 1.22 -15.57 2.85
C GLU A 8 2.24 -15.35 1.72
N GLU A 9 1.85 -14.55 0.73
CA GLU A 9 2.69 -14.19 -0.42
C GLU A 9 2.87 -12.65 -0.39
N PRO A 10 4.01 -12.11 -0.84
CA PRO A 10 4.18 -10.66 -0.99
C PRO A 10 3.02 -10.05 -1.78
N TYR A 11 2.32 -9.10 -1.15
CA TYR A 11 1.20 -8.36 -1.73
C TYR A 11 -0.04 -9.21 -2.09
N ARG A 12 -0.11 -10.46 -1.60
CA ARG A 12 -1.21 -11.38 -1.93
C ARG A 12 -1.44 -12.42 -0.85
N GLU A 13 -2.07 -12.02 0.25
CA GLU A 13 -2.53 -12.96 1.28
C GLU A 13 -3.93 -13.47 0.95
N ARG A 14 -4.16 -14.76 1.19
CA ARG A 14 -5.48 -15.39 1.04
C ARG A 14 -5.62 -16.58 1.96
N ALA A 15 -6.86 -16.86 2.37
CA ALA A 15 -7.18 -18.09 3.09
C ALA A 15 -8.44 -18.73 2.55
N THR A 16 -8.52 -20.06 2.68
CA THR A 16 -9.75 -20.82 2.53
C THR A 16 -10.01 -21.54 3.84
N ILE A 17 -11.15 -21.25 4.46
CA ILE A 17 -11.55 -21.82 5.74
C ILE A 17 -12.77 -22.69 5.52
N VAL A 18 -12.70 -23.95 5.95
CA VAL A 18 -13.83 -24.87 5.93
C VAL A 18 -14.31 -25.11 7.35
N LEU A 19 -15.52 -24.69 7.63
CA LEU A 19 -16.18 -24.81 8.93
C LEU A 19 -17.25 -25.89 8.87
N ASP A 20 -17.43 -26.61 9.98
CA ASP A 20 -18.60 -27.46 10.19
C ASP A 20 -19.81 -26.56 10.40
N ASN A 21 -20.90 -26.87 9.72
CA ASN A 21 -22.15 -26.09 9.74
C ASN A 21 -23.36 -27.04 9.92
N HIS A 22 -23.19 -28.12 10.70
CA HIS A 22 -24.28 -29.07 10.99
C HIS A 22 -25.51 -28.43 11.66
N ASP A 23 -25.30 -27.35 12.42
CA ASP A 23 -26.35 -26.59 13.11
C ASP A 23 -27.03 -25.54 12.22
N ARG A 24 -26.53 -25.34 10.99
CA ARG A 24 -27.02 -24.39 10.00
C ARG A 24 -26.90 -22.92 10.45
N ALA A 25 -26.06 -22.62 11.43
CA ALA A 25 -25.86 -21.25 11.92
C ALA A 25 -25.22 -20.32 10.86
N LEU A 26 -24.47 -20.89 9.91
CA LEU A 26 -23.76 -20.16 8.86
C LEU A 26 -24.46 -20.22 7.49
N ASP A 27 -25.73 -20.62 7.46
CA ASP A 27 -26.53 -20.63 6.24
C ASP A 27 -26.81 -19.19 5.74
N PRO A 28 -26.95 -18.98 4.42
CA PRO A 28 -27.34 -17.68 3.87
C PRO A 28 -28.64 -17.17 4.49
N GLY A 29 -28.59 -15.96 5.08
CA GLY A 29 -29.72 -15.33 5.76
C GLY A 29 -29.74 -15.51 7.28
N THR A 30 -28.87 -16.36 7.85
CA THR A 30 -28.71 -16.50 9.32
C THR A 30 -27.57 -15.63 9.83
N LEU A 31 -26.33 -15.94 9.43
CA LEU A 31 -25.13 -15.17 9.76
C LEU A 31 -24.33 -14.91 8.50
N ASP A 32 -24.19 -13.64 8.15
CA ASP A 32 -23.38 -13.21 7.02
C ASP A 32 -22.03 -12.67 7.52
N LEU A 33 -20.97 -13.41 7.22
CA LEU A 33 -19.61 -13.08 7.59
C LEU A 33 -18.90 -12.27 6.51
N ARG A 34 -19.50 -12.02 5.34
CA ARG A 34 -18.84 -11.27 4.26
C ARG A 34 -18.46 -9.86 4.72
N GLY A 35 -17.23 -9.44 4.41
CA GLY A 35 -16.63 -8.19 4.85
C GLY A 35 -16.16 -8.18 6.30
N GLN A 36 -16.37 -9.25 7.08
CA GLN A 36 -15.87 -9.32 8.45
C GLN A 36 -14.35 -9.48 8.47
N TYR A 37 -13.72 -8.72 9.37
CA TYR A 37 -12.29 -8.77 9.66
C TYR A 37 -11.98 -9.84 10.69
N PHE A 38 -10.92 -10.61 10.48
CA PHE A 38 -10.40 -11.55 11.46
C PHE A 38 -8.89 -11.78 11.24
N GLU A 39 -8.25 -12.42 12.21
CA GLU A 39 -6.83 -12.77 12.18
C GLU A 39 -6.69 -14.27 12.48
N ILE A 40 -5.67 -14.90 11.91
CA ILE A 40 -5.36 -16.31 12.19
C ILE A 40 -4.21 -16.34 13.19
N GLY A 41 -4.43 -16.94 14.36
CA GLY A 41 -3.38 -17.20 15.33
C GLY A 41 -2.84 -18.62 15.17
N TYR A 42 -1.56 -18.77 14.83
CA TYR A 42 -0.88 -20.05 14.89
C TYR A 42 -0.11 -20.16 16.19
N GLY A 43 -0.31 -21.26 16.93
CA GLY A 43 0.32 -21.40 18.22
C GLY A 43 0.21 -22.77 18.84
N TYR A 44 0.78 -22.87 20.03
CA TYR A 44 0.79 -24.06 20.86
C TYR A 44 0.23 -23.72 22.24
N ASN A 45 -0.64 -24.59 22.75
CA ASN A 45 -0.98 -24.57 24.16
C ASN A 45 0.21 -25.14 24.95
N THR A 46 0.88 -24.29 25.71
CA THR A 46 2.00 -24.70 26.55
C THR A 46 1.57 -24.75 28.02
N THR A 47 2.35 -25.43 28.86
CA THR A 47 2.12 -25.43 30.32
C THR A 47 2.18 -24.04 30.95
N SER A 48 2.74 -23.05 30.24
CA SER A 48 2.83 -21.65 30.66
C SER A 48 1.78 -20.76 29.98
N GLY A 49 0.79 -21.34 29.31
CA GLY A 49 -0.25 -20.63 28.55
C GLY A 49 -0.12 -20.78 27.04
N ASP A 50 -1.08 -20.22 26.32
CA ASP A 50 -1.08 -20.22 24.86
C ASP A 50 0.01 -19.30 24.34
N LYS A 51 0.90 -19.84 23.51
CA LYS A 51 1.88 -19.07 22.75
C LYS A 51 1.46 -19.11 21.29
N TYR A 52 1.22 -17.95 20.70
CA TYR A 52 0.80 -17.84 19.31
C TYR A 52 1.46 -16.64 18.63
N SER A 53 1.54 -16.71 17.30
CA SER A 53 1.81 -15.58 16.41
C SER A 53 0.56 -15.30 15.59
N LEU A 54 0.21 -14.03 15.44
CA LEU A 54 -0.91 -13.59 14.61
C LEU A 54 -0.43 -13.34 13.19
N THR A 55 -1.15 -13.89 12.22
CA THR A 55 -0.94 -13.55 10.81
C THR A 55 -1.47 -12.14 10.53
N PRO A 56 -1.10 -11.58 9.36
CA PRO A 56 -1.82 -10.44 8.80
C PRO A 56 -3.33 -10.64 8.80
N GLY A 57 -4.05 -9.53 9.01
CA GLY A 57 -5.51 -9.52 9.02
C GLY A 57 -6.12 -9.91 7.67
N LEU A 58 -7.24 -10.62 7.73
CA LEU A 58 -7.99 -11.12 6.57
C LEU A 58 -9.45 -10.65 6.62
N TRP A 59 -10.06 -10.55 5.44
CA TRP A 59 -11.47 -10.25 5.28
C TRP A 59 -12.17 -11.38 4.55
N VAL A 60 -13.37 -11.76 5.00
CA VAL A 60 -14.18 -12.76 4.30
C VAL A 60 -14.73 -12.14 3.02
N LYS A 61 -14.27 -12.64 1.87
CA LYS A 61 -14.72 -12.20 0.55
C LYS A 61 -16.00 -12.89 0.12
N SER A 62 -16.02 -14.21 0.28
CA SER A 62 -17.16 -15.04 -0.10
C SER A 62 -17.48 -16.04 1.01
N GLN A 63 -18.76 -16.39 1.10
CA GLN A 63 -19.28 -17.37 2.05
C GLN A 63 -20.23 -18.28 1.28
N HIS A 64 -19.95 -19.58 1.32
CA HIS A 64 -20.69 -20.60 0.60
C HIS A 64 -21.04 -21.76 1.53
N ALA A 65 -22.34 -22.03 1.72
CA ALA A 65 -22.81 -23.22 2.42
C ALA A 65 -22.98 -24.37 1.42
N TYR A 66 -22.37 -25.51 1.71
CA TYR A 66 -22.51 -26.75 0.94
C TYR A 66 -23.18 -27.82 1.81
N SER A 67 -24.11 -28.57 1.24
CA SER A 67 -24.77 -29.69 1.91
C SER A 67 -24.73 -30.92 1.01
N SER A 68 -24.25 -32.03 1.54
CA SER A 68 -24.23 -33.33 0.86
C SER A 68 -24.44 -34.45 1.88
N GLU A 69 -25.42 -35.32 1.64
CA GLU A 69 -25.69 -36.57 2.36
C GLU A 69 -25.32 -36.58 3.86
N GLY A 70 -25.93 -35.70 4.64
CA GLY A 70 -25.78 -35.66 6.10
C GLY A 70 -24.60 -34.84 6.63
N VAL A 71 -23.84 -34.19 5.75
CA VAL A 71 -22.78 -33.23 6.10
C VAL A 71 -23.13 -31.86 5.54
N THR A 72 -23.12 -30.85 6.38
CA THR A 72 -23.25 -29.45 5.99
C THR A 72 -21.99 -28.70 6.41
N ILE A 73 -21.34 -28.04 5.46
CA ILE A 73 -20.12 -27.26 5.68
C ILE A 73 -20.32 -25.83 5.19
N CYS A 74 -19.56 -24.90 5.78
CA CYS A 74 -19.44 -23.53 5.30
C CYS A 74 -18.01 -23.29 4.85
N VAL A 75 -17.84 -22.82 3.61
CA VAL A 75 -16.55 -22.44 3.05
C VAL A 75 -16.48 -20.92 3.00
N LEU A 76 -15.45 -20.36 3.63
CA LEU A 76 -15.10 -18.96 3.58
C LEU A 76 -13.87 -18.80 2.69
N GLU A 77 -13.96 -17.95 1.67
CA GLU A 77 -12.79 -17.47 0.95
C GLU A 77 -12.44 -16.10 1.48
N CYS A 78 -11.19 -15.92 1.88
CA CYS A 78 -10.73 -14.73 2.57
C CYS A 78 -9.54 -14.11 1.84
N GLU A 79 -9.45 -12.80 1.87
CA GLU A 79 -8.41 -12.02 1.20
C GLU A 79 -7.69 -11.09 2.19
N GLY A 80 -6.41 -10.84 1.93
CA GLY A 80 -5.59 -9.92 2.71
C GLY A 80 -5.85 -8.46 2.39
N ILE A 81 -5.26 -7.59 3.22
CA ILE A 81 -5.39 -6.14 3.12
C ILE A 81 -4.93 -5.60 1.76
N TRP A 82 -3.94 -6.20 1.11
CA TRP A 82 -3.48 -5.76 -0.22
C TRP A 82 -4.55 -5.95 -1.30
N MET A 83 -5.31 -7.04 -1.22
CA MET A 83 -6.41 -7.32 -2.15
C MET A 83 -7.59 -6.39 -1.86
N LEU A 84 -7.89 -6.12 -0.58
CA LEU A 84 -8.89 -5.14 -0.20
C LEU A 84 -8.53 -3.73 -0.71
N MET A 85 -7.29 -3.28 -0.49
CA MET A 85 -6.79 -1.99 -0.97
C MET A 85 -6.75 -1.88 -2.50
N ARG A 86 -6.66 -3.00 -3.21
CA ARG A 86 -6.76 -3.03 -4.67
C ARG A 86 -8.18 -2.72 -5.14
N GLU A 87 -9.19 -3.07 -4.36
CA GLU A 87 -10.60 -2.74 -4.63
C GLU A 87 -10.96 -1.33 -4.19
N LEU A 88 -10.24 -0.80 -3.19
CA LEU A 88 -10.21 0.63 -2.89
C LEU A 88 -9.53 1.35 -4.06
N ARG A 89 -10.32 1.59 -5.11
CA ARG A 89 -9.93 2.51 -6.17
C ARG A 89 -9.62 3.83 -5.51
N PHE A 90 -8.61 4.52 -6.03
CA PHE A 90 -8.41 5.92 -5.73
C PHE A 90 -9.55 6.70 -6.40
N LEU A 91 -10.75 6.61 -5.83
CA LEU A 91 -11.63 7.74 -5.75
C LEU A 91 -10.93 8.65 -4.74
N VAL A 92 -9.89 9.37 -5.16
CA VAL A 92 -9.86 10.77 -4.74
C VAL A 92 -11.26 11.23 -5.03
N MET A 93 -12.02 11.49 -3.97
CA MET A 93 -13.34 12.04 -4.04
C MET A 93 -13.23 13.25 -4.95
N ALA A 94 -13.56 13.05 -6.23
CA ALA A 94 -13.29 13.98 -7.30
C ALA A 94 -14.43 14.98 -7.38
N ALA A 95 -14.73 15.53 -6.22
CA ALA A 95 -15.28 16.84 -6.13
C ALA A 95 -14.10 17.77 -5.84
N ASN A 96 -13.94 18.87 -6.58
CA ASN A 96 -13.01 19.86 -6.06
C ASN A 96 -13.55 20.31 -4.72
N VAL A 97 -12.72 20.17 -3.69
CA VAL A 97 -13.08 20.60 -2.37
C VAL A 97 -12.86 22.11 -2.35
N VAL A 98 -13.94 22.83 -2.17
CA VAL A 98 -13.93 24.28 -2.08
C VAL A 98 -14.03 24.63 -0.62
N THR A 99 -13.00 25.31 -0.11
CA THR A 99 -13.02 25.91 1.22
C THR A 99 -13.42 27.37 1.09
N LEU A 100 -14.48 27.74 1.79
CA LEU A 100 -15.06 29.08 1.75
C LEU A 100 -15.19 29.64 3.17
N ILE A 101 -14.69 30.85 3.37
CA ILE A 101 -14.89 31.61 4.60
C ILE A 101 -16.09 32.53 4.39
N LEU A 102 -17.05 32.51 5.31
CA LEU A 102 -18.25 33.32 5.25
C LEU A 102 -18.15 34.54 6.19
N ALA A 103 -18.72 35.66 5.72
CA ALA A 103 -18.73 36.92 6.42
C ALA A 103 -19.48 36.77 7.75
N ALA A 104 -19.02 37.45 8.80
CA ALA A 104 -19.68 37.38 10.11
C ALA A 104 -21.10 37.98 10.08
N ALA A 105 -21.30 39.01 9.25
CA ALA A 105 -22.61 39.61 9.07
C ALA A 105 -23.48 38.70 8.19
N GLY A 106 -24.70 38.41 8.63
CA GLY A 106 -25.64 37.59 7.85
C GLY A 106 -25.42 36.07 7.94
N TYR A 107 -24.34 35.60 8.59
CA TYR A 107 -24.11 34.18 8.76
C TYR A 107 -25.13 33.53 9.72
N THR A 108 -25.75 32.45 9.26
CA THR A 108 -26.60 31.54 10.03
C THR A 108 -25.91 30.19 10.11
N ASN A 109 -25.79 29.67 11.33
CA ASN A 109 -25.10 28.41 11.61
C ASN A 109 -25.68 27.23 10.80
N CYS A 110 -24.78 26.41 10.26
CA CYS A 110 -25.15 25.10 9.73
C CYS A 110 -25.55 24.16 10.88
N ALA A 111 -26.53 23.30 10.59
CA ALA A 111 -26.90 22.17 11.45
C ALA A 111 -26.18 20.89 10.99
N ALA A 112 -26.05 19.91 11.90
CA ALA A 112 -25.41 18.63 11.55
C ALA A 112 -26.17 17.90 10.42
N THR A 113 -27.47 18.17 10.28
CA THR A 113 -28.31 17.63 9.21
C THR A 113 -28.06 18.29 7.85
N ASP A 114 -27.23 19.33 7.75
CA ASP A 114 -26.91 20.01 6.49
C ASP A 114 -25.79 19.34 5.69
N VAL A 115 -24.98 18.50 6.34
CA VAL A 115 -23.94 17.72 5.65
C VAL A 115 -24.58 16.79 4.62
N GLY A 116 -24.03 16.81 3.40
CA GLY A 116 -24.52 16.07 2.24
C GLY A 116 -25.61 16.78 1.42
N LYS A 117 -26.14 17.93 1.88
CA LYS A 117 -27.12 18.72 1.11
C LYS A 117 -26.44 19.61 0.07
N GLN A 118 -27.22 20.04 -0.93
CA GLN A 118 -26.76 20.93 -2.00
C GLN A 118 -26.51 22.36 -1.47
N VAL A 119 -25.28 22.83 -1.60
CA VAL A 119 -24.85 24.22 -1.46
C VAL A 119 -25.18 24.98 -2.74
N LYS A 120 -25.71 26.19 -2.57
CA LYS A 120 -26.06 27.12 -3.63
C LYS A 120 -25.21 28.38 -3.54
N ASP A 121 -24.77 28.84 -4.69
CA ASP A 121 -24.11 30.12 -4.94
C ASP A 121 -25.07 30.98 -5.77
N ASP A 122 -25.56 32.08 -5.21
CA ASP A 122 -26.52 32.98 -5.85
C ASP A 122 -27.78 32.25 -6.41
N ASN A 123 -28.26 31.27 -5.64
CA ASN A 123 -29.37 30.34 -5.95
C ASN A 123 -29.06 29.23 -6.96
N VAL A 124 -27.84 29.14 -7.48
CA VAL A 124 -27.40 28.05 -8.37
C VAL A 124 -26.75 26.95 -7.54
N GLU A 125 -27.16 25.70 -7.71
CA GLU A 125 -26.52 24.57 -7.03
C GLU A 125 -25.10 24.39 -7.56
N VAL A 126 -24.12 24.56 -6.67
CA VAL A 126 -22.70 24.47 -7.00
C VAL A 126 -22.07 23.19 -6.47
N GLY A 127 -22.69 22.57 -5.46
CA GLY A 127 -22.00 21.49 -4.77
C GLY A 127 -22.70 20.87 -3.57
N ARG A 128 -22.06 19.87 -2.93
CA ARG A 128 -22.57 19.25 -1.69
C ARG A 128 -21.72 19.61 -0.48
N LEU A 129 -22.36 19.99 0.63
CA LEU A 129 -21.64 20.31 1.87
C LEU A 129 -20.96 19.06 2.44
N LEU A 130 -19.66 19.13 2.66
CA LEU A 130 -18.87 18.06 3.27
C LEU A 130 -18.69 18.28 4.77
N SER A 131 -18.32 19.49 5.16
CA SER A 131 -18.15 19.88 6.56
C SER A 131 -18.29 21.38 6.75
N TYR A 132 -18.43 21.80 8.01
CA TYR A 132 -18.50 23.21 8.39
C TYR A 132 -17.90 23.42 9.78
N ASP A 133 -17.41 24.63 10.04
CA ASP A 133 -17.08 25.13 11.38
C ASP A 133 -17.82 26.46 11.61
N ASN A 134 -18.82 26.44 12.48
CA ASN A 134 -19.63 27.61 12.79
C ASN A 134 -18.87 28.69 13.58
N THR A 135 -17.76 28.35 14.25
CA THR A 135 -16.95 29.30 15.02
C THR A 135 -16.12 30.17 14.10
N THR A 136 -15.48 29.53 13.11
CA THR A 136 -14.65 30.19 12.11
C THR A 136 -15.42 30.58 10.84
N ARG A 137 -16.66 30.11 10.69
CA ARG A 137 -17.56 30.31 9.54
C ARG A 137 -16.98 29.75 8.25
N VAL A 138 -16.32 28.60 8.35
CA VAL A 138 -15.72 27.92 7.21
C VAL A 138 -16.67 26.83 6.73
N TRP A 139 -16.97 26.83 5.44
CA TRP A 139 -17.65 25.73 4.75
C TRP A 139 -16.68 25.01 3.83
N VAL A 140 -16.78 23.69 3.82
CA VAL A 140 -16.04 22.81 2.92
C VAL A 140 -17.06 22.02 2.13
N PHE A 141 -17.04 22.13 0.81
CA PHE A 141 -18.04 21.50 -0.06
C PHE A 141 -17.49 21.11 -1.41
N GLU A 142 -18.19 20.17 -2.05
CA GLU A 142 -17.85 19.60 -3.34
C GLU A 142 -18.29 20.51 -4.48
N SER A 143 -17.42 21.24 -5.18
CA SER A 143 -17.86 22.11 -6.29
C SER A 143 -16.99 21.98 -7.55
N ALA A 144 -17.61 22.20 -8.72
CA ALA A 144 -16.91 22.26 -10.01
C ALA A 144 -16.31 23.66 -10.29
N SER A 145 -16.71 24.68 -9.54
CA SER A 145 -16.32 26.08 -9.72
C SER A 145 -15.86 26.74 -8.42
N THR A 146 -15.04 27.79 -8.54
CA THR A 146 -14.75 28.73 -7.46
C THR A 146 -15.97 29.61 -7.20
N VAL A 147 -16.20 29.95 -5.93
CA VAL A 147 -17.16 30.97 -5.49
C VAL A 147 -16.42 32.30 -5.31
N ALA A 148 -16.95 33.39 -5.83
CA ALA A 148 -16.37 34.71 -5.68
C ALA A 148 -16.71 35.32 -4.31
N SER A 149 -15.88 36.23 -3.81
CA SER A 149 -16.21 37.07 -2.65
C SER A 149 -17.52 37.81 -2.86
N GLY A 150 -18.33 37.90 -1.80
CA GLY A 150 -19.63 38.56 -1.77
C GLY A 150 -20.80 37.75 -2.32
N SER A 151 -20.58 36.54 -2.83
CA SER A 151 -21.66 35.69 -3.33
C SER A 151 -22.53 35.14 -2.21
N ALA A 152 -23.84 35.03 -2.45
CA ALA A 152 -24.81 34.61 -1.45
C ALA A 152 -24.91 33.09 -1.38
N MET A 153 -24.48 32.52 -0.25
CA MET A 153 -24.40 31.09 -0.04
C MET A 153 -25.57 30.57 0.78
N THR A 154 -26.24 29.53 0.28
CA THR A 154 -27.34 28.86 0.99
C THR A 154 -27.26 27.35 0.85
N ILE A 155 -27.89 26.63 1.78
CA ILE A 155 -28.02 25.17 1.70
C ILE A 155 -29.47 24.80 1.38
N THR A 156 -29.68 24.04 0.31
CA THR A 156 -31.01 23.61 -0.13
C THR A 156 -31.67 22.78 0.95
N SER A 157 -32.79 23.28 1.49
CA SER A 157 -33.50 22.67 2.63
C SER A 157 -32.64 22.53 3.89
N GLY A 158 -31.60 23.36 4.03
CA GLY A 158 -30.72 23.43 5.20
C GLY A 158 -30.86 24.72 6.00
N THR A 159 -30.09 24.85 7.09
CA THR A 159 -30.10 26.04 7.95
C THR A 159 -28.93 26.99 7.66
N GLY A 160 -27.84 26.48 7.10
CA GLY A 160 -26.67 27.28 6.73
C GLY A 160 -26.99 28.35 5.68
N VAL A 161 -26.68 29.61 6.01
CA VAL A 161 -26.77 30.77 5.11
C VAL A 161 -25.63 31.73 5.42
N GLY A 162 -25.05 32.40 4.43
CA GLY A 162 -24.10 33.49 4.63
C GLY A 162 -23.57 34.03 3.31
N ASP A 163 -22.80 35.12 3.36
CA ASP A 163 -22.13 35.68 2.18
C ASP A 163 -20.65 35.31 2.19
N ALA A 164 -20.06 35.04 1.04
CA ALA A 164 -18.62 34.76 0.90
C ALA A 164 -17.78 35.96 1.38
N ASP A 165 -16.90 35.79 2.37
CA ASP A 165 -16.01 36.85 2.88
C ASP A 165 -14.83 37.10 1.94
N ALA A 166 -14.42 36.05 1.22
CA ALA A 166 -13.32 36.07 0.27
C ALA A 166 -13.62 35.10 -0.89
N ASP A 167 -12.84 35.21 -1.97
CA ASP A 167 -12.86 34.21 -3.03
C ASP A 167 -12.54 32.84 -2.42
N SER A 168 -13.32 31.83 -2.80
CA SER A 168 -13.11 30.48 -2.30
C SER A 168 -11.76 29.96 -2.78
N THR A 169 -11.04 29.28 -1.90
CA THR A 169 -9.84 28.55 -2.30
C THR A 169 -10.24 27.18 -2.81
N LEU A 170 -10.01 26.94 -4.09
CA LEU A 170 -10.25 25.64 -4.68
C LEU A 170 -9.03 24.75 -4.42
N GLU A 171 -9.18 23.81 -3.49
CA GLU A 171 -8.21 22.74 -3.29
C GLU A 171 -8.45 21.74 -4.40
N ARG A 172 -7.71 21.91 -5.51
CA ARG A 172 -7.87 21.07 -6.70
C ARG A 172 -7.52 19.62 -6.36
N GLY A 173 -8.52 18.76 -6.45
CA GLY A 173 -8.40 17.43 -7.03
C GLY A 173 -9.07 17.45 -8.41
N SER A 174 -8.45 18.03 -9.44
CA SER A 174 -9.13 18.24 -10.74
C SER A 174 -9.12 16.99 -11.66
N LEU A 175 -10.29 16.63 -12.20
CA LEU A 175 -10.54 15.66 -13.29
C LEU A 175 -10.66 16.39 -14.66
N PRO A 176 -10.35 15.78 -15.83
CA PRO A 176 -9.86 14.43 -16.09
C PRO A 176 -8.40 14.43 -16.60
N ASN A 177 -7.56 15.29 -16.04
CA ASN A 177 -6.10 15.16 -16.06
C ASN A 177 -5.65 15.30 -14.61
N TYR A 178 -5.30 14.19 -13.98
CA TYR A 178 -4.77 14.17 -12.62
C TYR A 178 -3.30 14.65 -12.59
N ASP A 179 -2.97 15.72 -13.32
CA ASP A 179 -1.65 16.37 -13.34
C ASP A 179 -1.37 17.17 -12.06
N ILE A 180 -1.86 16.70 -10.91
CA ILE A 180 -1.37 17.21 -9.64
C ILE A 180 -0.08 16.45 -9.39
N GLU A 181 1.04 17.15 -9.54
CA GLU A 181 2.34 16.67 -9.10
C GLU A 181 2.26 16.43 -7.60
N PHE A 182 2.09 15.17 -7.20
CA PHE A 182 2.38 14.75 -5.84
C PHE A 182 3.89 14.65 -5.73
N GLY A 183 4.50 15.45 -4.85
CA GLY A 183 5.92 15.28 -4.61
C GLY A 183 6.73 16.45 -4.14
N GLY A 184 8.04 16.21 -4.02
CA GLY A 184 9.06 17.20 -3.71
C GLY A 184 9.10 17.74 -2.29
N THR A 185 8.11 17.37 -1.46
CA THR A 185 7.97 17.88 -0.08
C THR A 185 7.86 16.78 0.95
N GLN A 186 7.45 15.58 0.53
CA GLN A 186 7.22 14.42 1.39
C GLN A 186 8.12 13.27 0.95
N THR A 187 8.69 12.57 1.93
CA THR A 187 9.49 11.37 1.72
C THR A 187 8.60 10.21 1.25
N ILE A 188 9.19 9.19 0.63
CA ILE A 188 8.45 7.96 0.26
C ILE A 188 7.74 7.37 1.49
N TYR A 189 8.42 7.30 2.64
CA TYR A 189 7.85 6.81 3.89
C TYR A 189 6.61 7.61 4.31
N THR A 190 6.69 8.94 4.24
CA THR A 190 5.57 9.83 4.56
C THR A 190 4.38 9.60 3.63
N LEU A 191 4.63 9.44 2.33
CA LEU A 191 3.60 9.18 1.33
C LEU A 191 2.92 7.83 1.56
N ILE A 192 3.69 6.77 1.83
CA ILE A 192 3.14 5.44 2.13
C ILE A 192 2.24 5.51 3.37
N ARG A 193 2.69 6.18 4.44
CA ARG A 193 1.88 6.35 5.66
C ARG A 193 0.54 7.02 5.36
N LEU A 194 0.55 8.14 4.63
CA LEU A 194 -0.69 8.87 4.28
C LEU A 194 -1.66 7.99 3.48
N LEU A 195 -1.14 7.22 2.53
CA LEU A 195 -1.95 6.32 1.70
C LEU A 195 -2.53 5.14 2.52
N LEU A 196 -1.79 4.63 3.49
CA LEU A 196 -2.26 3.59 4.40
C LEU A 196 -3.31 4.11 5.37
N GLU A 197 -3.14 5.32 5.92
CA GLU A 197 -4.11 5.98 6.79
C GLU A 197 -5.45 6.17 6.08
N GLU A 198 -5.42 6.57 4.80
CA GLU A 198 -6.63 6.66 3.95
C GLU A 198 -7.31 5.29 3.77
N ALA A 199 -6.53 4.21 3.69
CA ALA A 199 -7.05 2.84 3.65
C ALA A 199 -7.52 2.29 5.02
N GLY A 200 -7.46 3.11 6.09
CA GLY A 200 -7.79 2.69 7.45
C GLY A 200 -6.78 1.72 8.07
N ALA A 201 -5.51 1.83 7.64
CA ALA A 201 -4.36 1.07 8.11
C ALA A 201 -3.32 1.99 8.75
N THR A 202 -2.34 1.42 9.45
CA THR A 202 -1.24 2.17 10.07
C THR A 202 0.12 1.71 9.54
N LEU A 203 1.12 2.59 9.62
CA LEU A 203 2.51 2.27 9.29
C LEU A 203 3.36 2.38 10.55
N ASP A 204 4.11 1.32 10.85
CA ASP A 204 5.10 1.30 11.92
C ASP A 204 6.22 2.29 11.69
N ALA A 205 6.74 2.84 12.79
CA ALA A 205 7.93 3.66 12.77
C ALA A 205 9.08 2.96 12.03
N LEU A 206 9.75 3.68 11.14
CA LEU A 206 10.80 3.15 10.26
C LEU A 206 11.93 2.42 11.01
N GLY A 207 12.32 2.91 12.18
CA GLY A 207 13.36 2.29 13.00
C GLY A 207 14.73 2.24 12.30
N ASP A 208 15.34 1.05 12.26
CA ASP A 208 16.61 0.77 11.60
C ASP A 208 16.47 0.27 10.14
N GLN A 209 15.26 0.30 9.60
CA GLN A 209 14.93 -0.24 8.27
C GLN A 209 15.10 0.79 7.14
N ASP A 210 15.90 1.84 7.38
CA ASP A 210 16.19 2.88 6.39
C ASP A 210 17.21 2.40 5.36
N ASP A 211 16.85 2.50 4.09
CA ASP A 211 17.69 2.15 2.95
C ASP A 211 18.42 3.35 2.33
N SER A 212 18.37 4.50 3.03
CA SER A 212 18.84 5.82 2.62
C SER A 212 18.05 6.45 1.47
N ILE A 213 16.92 5.86 1.07
CA ILE A 213 16.05 6.36 0.01
C ILE A 213 14.66 6.65 0.59
N ILE A 214 14.09 5.70 1.34
CA ILE A 214 12.68 5.72 1.76
C ILE A 214 12.33 6.96 2.59
N ASP A 215 13.24 7.44 3.44
CA ASP A 215 13.02 8.62 4.29
C ASP A 215 13.84 9.85 3.87
N THR A 216 14.46 9.82 2.70
CA THR A 216 15.25 10.97 2.20
C THR A 216 14.76 11.44 0.83
N TYR A 217 14.48 10.51 -0.09
CA TYR A 217 14.05 10.84 -1.43
C TYR A 217 12.59 11.30 -1.43
N MET A 218 12.34 12.44 -2.06
CA MET A 218 11.02 13.07 -2.20
C MET A 218 10.59 12.98 -3.67
N PRO A 219 9.92 11.89 -4.08
CA PRO A 219 9.59 11.67 -5.47
C PRO A 219 8.59 12.71 -5.96
N PHE A 220 8.71 13.13 -7.21
CA PHE A 220 7.63 13.77 -7.96
C PHE A 220 6.93 12.72 -8.82
N PHE A 221 5.62 12.60 -8.68
CA PHE A 221 4.83 11.70 -9.49
C PHE A 221 3.38 12.17 -9.63
N THR A 222 2.80 11.83 -10.76
CA THR A 222 1.39 12.11 -11.07
C THR A 222 0.54 10.93 -10.62
N VAL A 223 -0.42 11.13 -9.72
CA VAL A 223 -1.40 10.09 -9.36
C VAL A 223 -2.35 9.82 -10.53
N ASN A 224 -2.90 8.61 -10.62
CA ASN A 224 -3.85 8.21 -11.68
C ASN A 224 -3.31 8.32 -13.11
N LEU A 225 -2.00 8.16 -13.30
CA LEU A 225 -1.40 8.14 -14.64
C LEU A 225 -2.01 7.02 -15.51
N PRO A 226 -2.15 5.77 -15.02
CA PRO A 226 -3.09 4.83 -15.60
C PRO A 226 -4.51 5.14 -15.10
N PRO A 227 -5.54 5.13 -15.98
CA PRO A 227 -6.93 5.25 -15.54
C PRO A 227 -7.24 4.18 -14.49
N LEU A 228 -7.77 4.59 -13.34
CA LEU A 228 -8.13 3.71 -12.21
C LEU A 228 -6.92 3.12 -11.46
N GLU A 229 -5.90 3.93 -11.20
CA GLU A 229 -4.87 3.58 -10.22
C GLU A 229 -5.51 3.33 -8.84
N ASN A 230 -5.01 2.32 -8.12
CA ASN A 230 -5.47 1.96 -6.78
C ASN A 230 -4.32 2.14 -5.78
N ILE A 231 -4.65 2.17 -4.49
CA ILE A 231 -3.67 2.41 -3.41
C ILE A 231 -2.55 1.36 -3.46
N THR A 232 -2.89 0.10 -3.71
CA THR A 232 -1.89 -0.99 -3.83
C THR A 232 -0.91 -0.75 -4.97
N ALA A 233 -1.36 -0.31 -6.14
CA ALA A 233 -0.49 0.01 -7.26
C ALA A 233 0.40 1.23 -6.97
N LEU A 234 -0.14 2.24 -6.29
CA LEU A 234 0.64 3.41 -5.94
C LEU A 234 1.73 3.10 -4.89
N ILE A 235 1.36 2.42 -3.80
CA ILE A 235 2.30 2.02 -2.75
C ILE A 235 3.28 0.98 -3.29
N GLY A 236 2.78 -0.12 -3.84
CA GLY A 236 3.57 -1.24 -4.31
C GLY A 236 4.38 -0.86 -5.54
N ASP A 237 3.70 -0.69 -6.67
CA ASP A 237 4.32 -0.60 -8.01
C ASP A 237 5.14 0.69 -8.24
N ARG A 238 4.86 1.76 -7.49
CA ARG A 238 5.54 3.05 -7.68
C ARG A 238 6.45 3.41 -6.51
N LEU A 239 5.89 3.54 -5.30
CA LEU A 239 6.63 4.06 -4.16
C LEU A 239 7.66 3.05 -3.62
N ILE A 240 7.24 1.83 -3.29
CA ILE A 240 8.14 0.80 -2.79
C ILE A 240 9.15 0.41 -3.88
N TRP A 241 8.74 0.31 -5.13
CA TRP A 241 9.68 0.05 -6.23
C TRP A 241 10.77 1.11 -6.38
N MET A 242 10.64 2.32 -5.80
CA MET A 242 11.70 3.34 -5.73
C MET A 242 12.80 3.05 -4.71
N THR A 243 12.53 2.19 -3.73
CA THR A 243 13.41 1.87 -2.61
C THR A 243 13.93 0.43 -2.70
N LYS A 244 14.83 0.07 -1.79
CA LYS A 244 15.32 -1.28 -1.49
C LYS A 244 14.48 -1.98 -0.42
N CYS A 245 13.53 -1.27 0.19
CA CYS A 245 12.66 -1.80 1.22
C CYS A 245 11.51 -2.62 0.63
N TYR A 246 10.85 -3.38 1.48
CA TYR A 246 9.60 -4.07 1.23
C TYR A 246 8.58 -3.60 2.26
N LEU A 247 7.31 -3.81 1.94
CA LEU A 247 6.23 -3.57 2.88
C LEU A 247 5.61 -4.91 3.26
N ARG A 248 5.51 -5.16 4.56
CA ARG A 248 4.90 -6.35 5.14
C ARG A 248 3.63 -5.93 5.86
N ALA A 249 2.53 -6.60 5.56
CA ALA A 249 1.31 -6.47 6.35
C ALA A 249 1.50 -7.20 7.68
N GLU A 250 0.92 -6.68 8.74
CA GLU A 250 0.94 -7.24 10.09
C GLU A 250 -0.50 -7.42 10.58
N ALA A 251 -0.66 -7.98 11.78
CA ALA A 251 -1.94 -7.98 12.48
C ALA A 251 -2.46 -6.55 12.71
N SER A 252 -3.75 -6.42 13.04
CA SER A 252 -4.41 -5.15 13.39
C SER A 252 -4.33 -4.06 12.32
N LYS A 253 -4.31 -4.44 11.03
CA LYS A 253 -4.19 -3.53 9.88
C LYS A 253 -2.95 -2.63 9.94
N GLN A 254 -1.87 -3.16 10.52
CA GLN A 254 -0.59 -2.48 10.59
C GLN A 254 0.29 -2.93 9.43
N PHE A 255 1.20 -2.05 9.02
CA PHE A 255 2.25 -2.37 8.07
C PHE A 255 3.60 -2.03 8.64
N LYS A 256 4.61 -2.78 8.21
CA LYS A 256 6.00 -2.55 8.57
C LYS A 256 6.86 -2.46 7.33
N VAL A 257 7.75 -1.48 7.31
CA VAL A 257 8.83 -1.41 6.32
C VAL A 257 9.92 -2.38 6.74
N ILE A 258 10.34 -3.24 5.82
CA ILE A 258 11.45 -4.17 6.02
C ILE A 258 12.53 -3.88 4.99
N TYR A 259 13.78 -3.75 5.40
CA TYR A 259 14.93 -3.62 4.52
C TYR A 259 15.87 -4.80 4.71
N PRO A 260 15.72 -5.89 3.93
CA PRO A 260 16.57 -7.07 4.04
C PRO A 260 18.01 -6.77 3.64
N GLN A 261 18.95 -7.07 4.52
CA GLN A 261 20.38 -6.90 4.33
C GLN A 261 21.14 -8.22 4.52
N ILE A 262 22.29 -8.33 3.85
CA ILE A 262 23.21 -9.46 4.05
C ILE A 262 23.69 -9.52 5.51
N SER A 263 23.84 -8.36 6.16
CA SER A 263 24.22 -8.21 7.56
C SER A 263 23.15 -8.62 8.56
N ASP A 264 21.91 -8.84 8.12
CA ASP A 264 20.82 -9.22 9.03
C ASP A 264 21.17 -10.51 9.77
N ALA A 265 20.77 -10.56 11.04
CA ALA A 265 20.90 -11.75 11.84
C ALA A 265 20.02 -12.86 11.24
N VAL A 266 20.52 -14.10 11.30
CA VAL A 266 19.70 -15.26 11.01
C VAL A 266 18.63 -15.36 12.09
N LYS A 267 17.37 -15.36 11.67
CA LYS A 267 16.21 -15.49 12.56
C LYS A 267 16.07 -16.93 13.05
N GLU A 268 16.05 -17.87 12.12
CA GLU A 268 15.92 -19.30 12.40
C GLU A 268 16.91 -20.13 11.58
N THR A 269 17.34 -21.25 12.15
CA THR A 269 18.25 -22.19 11.49
C THR A 269 17.66 -23.59 11.47
N TYR A 270 17.46 -24.15 10.28
CA TYR A 270 16.93 -25.51 10.09
C TYR A 270 18.03 -26.49 9.67
N TYR A 271 17.91 -27.74 10.11
CA TYR A 271 18.92 -28.77 9.91
C TYR A 271 18.34 -30.03 9.27
N SER A 272 19.16 -30.76 8.52
CA SER A 272 18.77 -32.06 7.99
C SER A 272 18.93 -33.20 9.00
N ASP A 273 19.81 -33.02 10.00
CA ASP A 273 20.30 -34.08 10.90
C ASP A 273 20.06 -33.80 12.39
N GLN A 274 19.49 -32.64 12.74
CA GLN A 274 19.11 -32.31 14.12
C GLN A 274 17.86 -31.40 14.19
N VAL A 275 17.29 -31.24 15.39
CA VAL A 275 16.19 -30.28 15.62
C VAL A 275 16.73 -28.85 15.53
N PRO A 276 16.01 -27.89 14.91
CA PRO A 276 14.76 -28.06 14.16
C PRO A 276 14.97 -28.69 12.78
N TYR A 277 14.29 -29.82 12.52
CA TYR A 277 14.47 -30.60 11.30
C TYR A 277 13.65 -30.04 10.13
N PHE A 278 14.17 -30.17 8.91
CA PHE A 278 13.38 -30.00 7.68
C PHE A 278 13.28 -31.30 6.88
N LYS A 279 12.20 -31.43 6.09
CA LYS A 279 11.93 -32.60 5.24
C LYS A 279 12.56 -32.47 3.87
N GLU A 280 12.34 -31.32 3.23
CA GLU A 280 12.80 -31.03 1.87
C GLU A 280 13.39 -29.63 1.85
N TYR A 281 14.55 -29.49 1.21
CA TYR A 281 15.12 -28.20 0.85
C TYR A 281 15.59 -28.31 -0.58
N VAL A 282 15.13 -27.39 -1.42
CA VAL A 282 15.60 -27.26 -2.79
C VAL A 282 15.87 -25.78 -3.01
N GLU A 283 17.07 -25.48 -3.47
CA GLU A 283 17.47 -24.13 -3.84
C GLU A 283 17.82 -24.09 -5.32
N LYS A 284 17.42 -23.01 -5.97
CA LYS A 284 17.79 -22.70 -7.34
C LYS A 284 18.30 -21.28 -7.38
N ARG A 285 19.50 -21.12 -7.93
CA ARG A 285 20.03 -19.81 -8.33
C ARG A 285 19.71 -19.57 -9.80
N ASN A 286 18.93 -18.53 -10.06
CA ASN A 286 18.68 -18.00 -11.39
C ASN A 286 19.82 -17.05 -11.78
N LEU A 287 20.02 -16.89 -13.09
CA LEU A 287 20.95 -15.93 -13.66
C LEU A 287 20.43 -14.50 -13.41
N LEU A 288 21.29 -13.60 -12.94
CA LEU A 288 20.95 -12.19 -12.75
C LEU A 288 20.90 -11.46 -14.09
N ILE A 289 19.70 -11.26 -14.63
CA ILE A 289 19.46 -10.44 -15.81
C ILE A 289 18.35 -9.44 -15.48
N PRO A 290 18.59 -8.13 -15.65
CA PRO A 290 19.85 -7.48 -16.05
C PRO A 290 20.91 -7.46 -14.94
N ASN A 291 22.18 -7.30 -15.33
CA ASN A 291 23.33 -7.14 -14.41
C ASN A 291 24.05 -5.78 -14.57
N ASP A 292 23.56 -4.89 -15.44
CA ASP A 292 23.98 -3.48 -15.58
C ASP A 292 22.74 -2.58 -15.70
N ILE A 293 22.44 -1.80 -14.66
CA ILE A 293 21.32 -0.87 -14.62
C ILE A 293 21.82 0.54 -14.93
N LYS A 294 21.20 1.19 -15.92
CA LYS A 294 21.40 2.62 -16.21
C LYS A 294 20.11 3.40 -15.98
N VAL A 295 20.20 4.49 -15.23
CA VAL A 295 19.10 5.42 -14.95
C VAL A 295 19.44 6.78 -15.55
N TYR A 296 18.71 7.17 -16.60
CA TYR A 296 18.80 8.52 -17.16
C TYR A 296 17.86 9.44 -16.39
N TYR A 297 18.36 10.62 -16.04
CA TYR A 297 17.69 11.56 -15.13
C TYR A 297 17.79 13.00 -15.64
N LYS A 298 17.09 13.93 -14.96
CA LYS A 298 17.12 15.37 -15.21
C LYS A 298 16.64 15.76 -16.61
N GLN A 299 15.41 15.32 -16.94
CA GLN A 299 14.70 15.84 -18.10
C GLN A 299 13.99 17.13 -17.68
N ASP A 300 14.15 18.20 -18.46
CA ASP A 300 13.42 19.43 -18.26
C ASP A 300 11.92 19.19 -18.51
N SER A 301 11.08 19.45 -17.51
CA SER A 301 9.65 19.14 -17.56
C SER A 301 8.88 20.04 -18.54
N ALA A 302 9.39 21.24 -18.85
CA ALA A 302 8.73 22.17 -19.75
C ALA A 302 9.06 21.90 -21.24
N THR A 303 10.29 21.49 -21.52
CA THR A 303 10.81 21.33 -22.87
C THR A 303 10.95 19.86 -23.30
N GLY A 304 10.98 18.93 -22.35
CA GLY A 304 11.27 17.52 -22.59
C GLY A 304 12.73 17.24 -22.97
N VAL A 305 13.63 18.23 -22.86
CA VAL A 305 15.04 18.08 -23.20
C VAL A 305 15.80 17.48 -22.02
N TRP A 306 16.62 16.46 -22.28
CA TRP A 306 17.49 15.85 -21.28
C TRP A 306 18.74 16.70 -21.05
N ASP A 307 19.14 16.87 -19.79
CA ASP A 307 20.43 17.48 -19.44
C ASP A 307 21.59 16.69 -20.06
N ALA A 308 22.43 17.36 -20.84
CA ALA A 308 23.52 16.71 -21.57
C ALA A 308 24.57 16.05 -20.64
N THR A 309 24.78 16.60 -19.44
CA THR A 309 25.70 16.04 -18.45
C THR A 309 25.13 14.77 -17.83
N ALA A 310 23.83 14.79 -17.47
CA ALA A 310 23.11 13.62 -16.96
C ALA A 310 23.00 12.51 -18.01
N LEU A 311 22.81 12.87 -19.30
CA LEU A 311 22.80 11.92 -20.42
C LEU A 311 24.18 11.26 -20.61
N ALA A 312 25.27 12.01 -20.44
CA ALA A 312 26.63 11.48 -20.53
C ALA A 312 27.03 10.62 -19.32
N ASN A 313 26.40 10.87 -18.16
CA ASN A 313 26.71 10.20 -16.89
C ASN A 313 25.43 9.66 -16.23
N PRO A 314 24.75 8.66 -16.83
CA PRO A 314 23.55 8.10 -16.21
C PRO A 314 23.89 7.49 -14.85
N GLY A 315 22.93 7.51 -13.93
CA GLY A 315 23.01 6.74 -12.70
C GLY A 315 23.28 5.26 -13.01
N SER A 316 24.14 4.62 -12.25
CA SER A 316 24.67 3.31 -12.62
C SER A 316 24.80 2.35 -11.45
N ALA A 317 24.39 1.10 -11.65
CA ALA A 317 24.69 -0.01 -10.75
C ALA A 317 24.99 -1.28 -11.56
N THR A 318 26.06 -1.98 -11.23
CA THR A 318 26.51 -3.19 -11.95
C THR A 318 26.81 -4.32 -10.98
N ASP A 319 26.53 -5.55 -11.39
CA ASP A 319 27.03 -6.75 -10.72
C ASP A 319 28.25 -7.30 -11.47
N THR A 320 29.44 -6.94 -10.98
CA THR A 320 30.71 -7.30 -11.62
C THR A 320 30.94 -8.80 -11.66
N ASP A 321 30.48 -9.54 -10.64
CA ASP A 321 30.69 -10.99 -10.54
C ASP A 321 29.86 -11.71 -11.61
N GLU A 322 28.58 -11.37 -11.75
CA GLU A 322 27.70 -11.92 -12.77
C GLU A 322 28.13 -11.50 -14.19
N ILE A 323 28.62 -10.26 -14.36
CA ILE A 323 29.19 -9.81 -15.66
C ILE A 323 30.41 -10.64 -16.03
N THR A 324 31.28 -10.94 -15.07
CA THR A 324 32.51 -11.73 -15.28
C THR A 324 32.19 -13.18 -15.64
N LEU A 325 31.18 -13.77 -15.01
CA LEU A 325 30.77 -15.15 -15.26
C LEU A 325 30.08 -15.34 -16.61
N TYR A 326 29.32 -14.35 -17.07
CA TYR A 326 28.50 -14.47 -18.27
C TYR A 326 28.85 -13.39 -19.30
N THR A 327 28.18 -12.24 -19.22
CA THR A 327 28.41 -11.05 -20.05
C THR A 327 27.59 -9.90 -19.48
N THR A 328 27.86 -8.67 -19.93
CA THR A 328 27.02 -7.52 -19.60
C THR A 328 25.67 -7.60 -20.31
N VAL A 329 24.59 -7.54 -19.53
CA VAL A 329 23.21 -7.37 -20.01
C VAL A 329 22.65 -6.10 -19.36
N ARG A 330 22.56 -5.05 -20.18
CA ARG A 330 22.17 -3.71 -19.74
C ARG A 330 20.67 -3.49 -19.85
N GLN A 331 20.07 -2.91 -18.81
CA GLN A 331 18.72 -2.37 -18.84
C GLN A 331 18.74 -0.87 -18.54
N ILE A 332 17.94 -0.14 -19.32
CA ILE A 332 17.85 1.32 -19.26
C ILE A 332 16.50 1.71 -18.65
N PHE A 333 16.55 2.63 -17.69
CA PHE A 333 15.39 3.27 -17.08
C PHE A 333 15.44 4.78 -17.32
N LEU A 334 14.29 5.36 -17.63
CA LEU A 334 14.13 6.81 -17.81
C LEU A 334 13.38 7.34 -16.59
N VAL A 335 14.01 8.21 -15.81
CA VAL A 335 13.43 8.78 -14.59
C VAL A 335 13.60 10.30 -14.65
N PRO A 336 12.74 11.00 -15.41
CA PRO A 336 12.94 12.41 -15.73
C PRO A 336 13.01 13.32 -14.51
N ASN A 337 12.28 12.96 -13.45
CA ASN A 337 12.05 13.77 -12.26
C ASN A 337 13.21 13.74 -11.25
N ILE A 338 14.19 12.83 -11.40
CA ILE A 338 15.39 12.85 -10.57
C ILE A 338 16.28 14.01 -11.05
N THR A 339 16.74 14.86 -10.13
CA THR A 339 17.53 16.06 -10.47
C THR A 339 19.01 15.95 -10.11
N THR A 340 19.39 14.97 -9.28
CA THR A 340 20.76 14.76 -8.80
C THR A 340 21.37 13.44 -9.29
N GLN A 341 22.69 13.41 -9.43
CA GLN A 341 23.43 12.20 -9.81
C GLN A 341 23.35 11.12 -8.73
N ASP A 342 23.38 11.53 -7.45
CA ASP A 342 23.39 10.61 -6.31
C ASP A 342 22.06 9.87 -6.20
N ASP A 343 20.92 10.57 -6.36
CA ASP A 343 19.59 9.94 -6.41
C ASP A 343 19.47 8.97 -7.60
N ALA A 344 20.05 9.30 -8.76
CA ALA A 344 20.06 8.41 -9.91
C ALA A 344 20.88 7.14 -9.66
N ASN A 345 22.01 7.25 -8.96
CA ASN A 345 22.83 6.11 -8.54
C ASN A 345 22.10 5.25 -7.49
N LEU A 346 21.47 5.87 -6.49
CA LEU A 346 20.66 5.19 -5.50
C LEU A 346 19.50 4.43 -6.13
N ARG A 347 18.80 5.05 -7.10
CA ARG A 347 17.74 4.41 -7.88
C ARG A 347 18.24 3.20 -8.67
N ALA A 348 19.39 3.32 -9.34
CA ALA A 348 20.00 2.22 -10.08
C ALA A 348 20.36 1.06 -9.14
N ALA A 349 20.94 1.37 -7.97
CA ALA A 349 21.29 0.38 -6.96
C ALA A 349 20.05 -0.32 -6.36
N ALA A 350 18.96 0.41 -6.10
CA ALA A 350 17.71 -0.16 -5.63
C ALA A 350 17.12 -1.16 -6.64
N ILE A 351 17.09 -0.79 -7.93
CA ILE A 351 16.62 -1.68 -9.00
C ILE A 351 17.49 -2.94 -9.08
N LEU A 352 18.83 -2.79 -9.10
CA LEU A 352 19.73 -3.94 -9.14
C LEU A 352 19.56 -4.85 -7.93
N GLN A 353 19.39 -4.28 -6.73
CA GLN A 353 19.17 -5.04 -5.50
C GLN A 353 17.86 -5.86 -5.55
N ARG A 354 16.79 -5.33 -6.14
CA ARG A 354 15.55 -6.10 -6.36
C ARG A 354 15.78 -7.28 -7.29
N TYR A 355 16.45 -7.06 -8.42
CA TYR A 355 16.81 -8.17 -9.31
C TYR A 355 17.70 -9.21 -8.60
N LYS A 356 18.64 -8.79 -7.74
CA LYS A 356 19.43 -9.70 -6.91
C LYS A 356 18.57 -10.51 -5.96
N ALA A 357 17.58 -9.91 -5.31
CA ALA A 357 16.66 -10.61 -4.41
C ALA A 357 15.87 -11.71 -5.14
N GLU A 358 15.60 -11.56 -6.44
CA GLU A 358 14.92 -12.56 -7.28
C GLU A 358 15.84 -13.67 -7.80
N THR A 359 17.17 -13.53 -7.66
CA THR A 359 18.11 -14.55 -8.15
C THR A 359 18.03 -15.85 -7.36
N LEU A 360 17.74 -15.78 -6.06
CA LEU A 360 17.67 -16.94 -5.20
C LEU A 360 16.23 -17.35 -4.98
N ALA A 361 15.87 -18.53 -5.47
CA ALA A 361 14.56 -19.13 -5.21
C ALA A 361 14.76 -20.45 -4.47
N GLY A 362 14.14 -20.59 -3.30
CA GLY A 362 14.22 -21.78 -2.49
C GLY A 362 12.84 -22.29 -2.09
N ARG A 363 12.75 -23.59 -1.82
CA ARG A 363 11.61 -24.21 -1.15
C ARG A 363 12.12 -25.00 0.04
N LEU A 364 11.64 -24.63 1.22
CA LEU A 364 11.84 -25.36 2.46
C LEU A 364 10.50 -25.98 2.89
N VAL A 365 10.48 -27.28 3.17
CA VAL A 365 9.31 -27.98 3.70
C VAL A 365 9.64 -28.50 5.08
N LEU A 366 8.93 -27.99 6.08
CA LEU A 366 9.04 -28.41 7.47
C LEU A 366 7.98 -29.50 7.76
N PRO A 367 8.27 -30.46 8.65
CA PRO A 367 7.28 -31.46 9.07
C PRO A 367 6.25 -30.92 10.07
N TYR A 368 6.41 -29.68 10.53
CA TYR A 368 5.54 -28.96 11.43
C TYR A 368 5.36 -27.51 10.95
N HIS A 369 4.39 -26.80 11.52
CA HIS A 369 4.24 -25.37 11.28
C HIS A 369 5.12 -24.59 12.26
N ASP A 370 5.97 -23.72 11.72
CA ASP A 370 6.79 -22.81 12.51
C ASP A 370 6.17 -21.42 12.45
N CYS A 371 5.68 -20.95 13.60
CA CYS A 371 5.05 -19.64 13.73
C CYS A 371 6.05 -18.52 14.05
N SER A 372 7.35 -18.82 14.10
CA SER A 372 8.40 -17.84 14.42
C SER A 372 9.00 -17.16 13.18
N VAL A 373 8.84 -17.77 12.01
CA VAL A 373 9.33 -17.25 10.73
C VAL A 373 8.23 -16.49 10.02
N GLU A 374 8.52 -15.25 9.69
CA GLU A 374 7.63 -14.33 8.99
C GLU A 374 8.17 -14.00 7.60
N LEU A 375 7.34 -13.34 6.78
CA LEU A 375 7.79 -12.84 5.49
C LEU A 375 9.00 -11.89 5.67
N TYR A 376 10.00 -12.08 4.81
CA TYR A 376 11.30 -11.36 4.80
C TYR A 376 12.28 -11.69 5.94
N ASP A 377 11.98 -12.66 6.82
CA ASP A 377 12.96 -13.14 7.79
C ASP A 377 14.12 -13.87 7.09
N LYS A 378 15.33 -13.68 7.61
CA LYS A 378 16.51 -14.39 7.12
C LYS A 378 16.61 -15.77 7.78
N VAL A 379 16.60 -16.80 6.95
CA VAL A 379 16.62 -18.20 7.39
C VAL A 379 17.93 -18.86 6.97
N GLU A 380 18.54 -19.66 7.85
CA GLU A 380 19.70 -20.49 7.54
C GLU A 380 19.27 -21.95 7.40
N VAL A 381 19.69 -22.61 6.32
CA VAL A 381 19.45 -24.05 6.12
C VAL A 381 20.79 -24.78 6.09
N ARG A 382 20.95 -25.77 6.97
CA ARG A 382 22.13 -26.62 7.07
C ARG A 382 21.79 -28.04 6.64
N ASP A 383 22.06 -28.34 5.38
CA ASP A 383 21.87 -29.69 4.81
C ASP A 383 23.18 -30.48 4.82
N ARG A 384 23.23 -31.58 5.58
CA ARG A 384 24.35 -32.54 5.60
C ARG A 384 24.08 -33.78 4.74
N ARG A 385 22.93 -33.85 4.05
CA ARG A 385 22.60 -34.97 3.16
C ARG A 385 23.37 -34.79 1.86
N GLY A 386 24.55 -35.42 1.76
CA GLY A 386 25.42 -35.35 0.58
C GLY A 386 26.82 -34.80 0.84
N VAL A 387 27.18 -34.57 2.11
CA VAL A 387 28.56 -34.34 2.57
C VAL A 387 29.13 -35.63 3.16
#